data_AF-A0A2E6ZIC7-F1
#
_entry.id   AF-A0A2E6ZIC7-F1
#
_cell.length_a   1.000
_cell.length_b   1.000
_cell.length_c   1.000
_cell.angle_alpha   90.00
_cell.angle_beta   90.00
_cell.angle_gamma   90.00
#
_symmetry.space_group_name_H-M   'P 1'
#
loop_
_entity.id
_entity.type
_entity.pdbx_description
1 polymer ?
#
loop_
_entity_poly.entity_id
_entity_poly.type
_entity_poly.pdbx_seq_one_letter_code
_entity_poly.pdbx_strand_id
1 'polypeptide(L)'
;MARATKIKQSESGLSTQVHTALREGALYVFSALSLILTFALFTYDSTDAGPFQAQSGDEIKNGVGAVGAWIADLLFTSFGRPAYLFSIMIFSVGWILSRERKKVVALTKIDFGLRFAGFIATLITSCALSALHFSPEGFSSSAGGFIGQAFGNWLEGLMKLLGASILLFCLWITS
;
A
#
# COMPACT_ATOMS: atom_id res chain seq x y z
N MET A 1 -28.38 38.96 45.08
CA MET A 1 -26.99 38.64 44.71
C MET A 1 -26.94 37.19 44.23
N ALA A 2 -26.56 36.95 42.97
CA ALA A 2 -25.94 35.72 42.47
C ALA A 2 -25.83 35.81 40.93
N ARG A 3 -24.77 36.47 40.45
CA ARG A 3 -24.39 36.41 39.02
C ARG A 3 -23.75 35.05 38.79
N ALA A 4 -24.41 34.18 38.03
CA ALA A 4 -23.84 32.91 37.60
C ALA A 4 -22.70 33.21 36.59
N THR A 5 -21.48 32.93 37.02
CA THR A 5 -20.25 33.06 36.23
C THR A 5 -20.31 32.06 35.07
N LYS A 6 -20.57 32.55 33.86
CA LYS A 6 -20.51 31.77 32.62
C LYS A 6 -19.05 31.37 32.39
N ILE A 7 -18.72 30.12 32.67
CA ILE A 7 -17.40 29.55 32.39
C ILE A 7 -17.18 29.63 30.89
N LYS A 8 -16.22 30.46 30.49
CA LYS A 8 -15.75 30.66 29.12
C LYS A 8 -15.12 29.35 28.65
N GLN A 9 -15.91 28.50 28.00
CA GLN A 9 -15.39 27.38 27.22
C GLN A 9 -14.45 27.97 26.17
N SER A 10 -13.17 27.61 26.29
CA SER A 10 -12.13 27.96 25.33
C SER A 10 -12.48 27.31 23.99
N GLU A 11 -13.11 28.07 23.09
CA GLU A 11 -13.21 27.72 21.67
C GLU A 11 -11.81 27.77 21.06
N SER A 12 -11.05 26.69 21.21
CA SER A 12 -9.95 26.36 20.29
C SER A 12 -10.48 25.60 19.08
N GLY A 13 -11.63 26.05 18.56
CA GLY A 13 -12.34 25.42 17.45
C GLY A 13 -11.78 25.90 16.13
N LEU A 14 -10.96 25.09 15.47
CA LEU A 14 -10.77 25.22 14.03
C LEU A 14 -12.17 25.25 13.38
N SER A 15 -12.48 26.30 12.61
CA SER A 15 -13.76 26.42 11.89
C SER A 15 -14.05 25.13 11.12
N THR A 16 -15.32 24.73 11.05
CA THR A 16 -15.77 23.57 10.24
C THR A 16 -15.24 23.63 8.81
N GLN A 17 -15.06 24.84 8.27
CA GLN A 17 -14.44 25.09 6.98
C GLN A 17 -12.99 24.61 6.90
N VAL A 18 -12.19 24.80 7.97
CA VAL A 18 -10.79 24.35 8.04
C VAL A 18 -10.72 22.83 8.12
N HIS A 19 -11.62 22.19 8.85
CA HIS A 19 -11.70 20.72 8.90
C HIS A 19 -12.04 20.10 7.53
N THR A 20 -12.93 20.73 6.76
CA THR A 20 -13.25 20.29 5.39
C THR A 20 -12.07 20.53 4.45
N ALA A 21 -11.47 21.72 4.48
CA ALA A 21 -10.31 22.05 3.66
C ALA A 21 -9.12 21.11 3.94
N LEU A 22 -8.87 20.74 5.21
CA LEU A 22 -7.81 19.81 5.57
C LEU A 22 -8.06 18.39 5.02
N ARG A 23 -9.32 17.94 5.00
CA ARG A 23 -9.72 16.64 4.47
C ARG A 23 -9.60 16.57 2.95
N GLU A 24 -10.04 17.62 2.26
CA GLU A 24 -9.87 17.75 0.81
C GLU A 24 -8.39 17.84 0.44
N GLY A 25 -7.62 18.64 1.18
CA GLY A 25 -6.17 18.72 1.04
C GLY A 25 -5.50 17.35 1.24
N ALA A 26 -5.92 16.59 2.26
CA ALA A 26 -5.42 15.24 2.46
C ALA A 26 -5.73 14.33 1.26
N LEU A 27 -6.96 14.36 0.71
CA LEU A 27 -7.30 13.56 -0.48
C LEU A 27 -6.36 13.86 -1.64
N TYR A 28 -6.11 15.14 -1.94
CA TYR A 28 -5.23 15.54 -3.03
C TYR A 28 -3.79 15.10 -2.79
N VAL A 29 -3.27 15.25 -1.57
CA VAL A 29 -1.91 14.81 -1.21
C VAL A 29 -1.77 13.30 -1.36
N PHE A 30 -2.69 12.51 -0.77
CA PHE A 30 -2.65 11.05 -0.87
C PHE A 30 -2.84 10.55 -2.31
N SER A 31 -3.69 11.21 -3.10
CA SER A 31 -3.87 10.89 -4.53
C SER A 31 -2.60 11.19 -5.32
N ALA A 32 -1.95 12.34 -5.07
CA ALA A 32 -0.68 12.68 -5.70
C ALA A 32 0.42 11.67 -5.34
N LEU A 33 0.53 11.29 -4.07
CA LEU A 33 1.49 10.28 -3.62
C LEU A 33 1.25 8.91 -4.28
N SER A 34 -0.01 8.49 -4.39
CA SER A 34 -0.38 7.24 -5.08
C SER A 34 -0.01 7.27 -6.57
N LEU A 35 -0.23 8.40 -7.24
CA LEU A 35 0.14 8.58 -8.65
C LEU A 35 1.66 8.61 -8.85
N ILE A 36 2.38 9.34 -7.99
CA ILE A 36 3.85 9.36 -7.99
C ILE A 36 4.39 7.94 -7.80
N LEU A 37 3.86 7.20 -6.82
CA LEU A 37 4.27 5.82 -6.58
C LEU A 37 3.98 4.94 -7.81
N THR A 38 2.77 5.02 -8.37
CA THR A 38 2.41 4.26 -9.57
C THR A 38 3.33 4.57 -10.74
N PHE A 39 3.67 5.84 -10.94
CA PHE A 39 4.59 6.25 -11.99
C PHE A 39 6.01 5.75 -11.74
N ALA A 40 6.47 5.77 -10.49
CA ALA A 40 7.76 5.19 -10.10
C ALA A 40 7.80 3.68 -10.38
N LEU A 41 6.74 2.92 -10.07
CA LEU A 41 6.66 1.49 -10.39
C LEU A 41 6.58 1.24 -11.90
N PHE A 42 5.83 2.06 -12.63
CA PHE A 42 5.64 1.88 -14.07
C PHE A 42 6.92 2.18 -14.87
N THR A 43 7.72 3.14 -14.40
CA THR A 43 9.00 3.53 -15.00
C THR A 43 10.20 2.83 -14.34
N TYR A 44 9.96 1.71 -13.66
CA TYR A 44 11.03 0.92 -13.06
C TYR A 44 11.95 0.31 -14.12
N ASP A 45 13.25 0.45 -13.92
CA ASP A 45 14.29 -0.18 -14.73
C ASP A 45 15.27 -0.88 -13.77
N SER A 46 15.58 -2.15 -14.03
CA SER A 46 16.48 -2.95 -13.20
C SER A 46 17.96 -2.52 -13.26
N THR A 47 18.28 -1.55 -14.11
CA THR A 47 19.61 -0.93 -14.21
C THR A 47 19.77 0.32 -13.35
N ASP A 48 18.67 0.84 -12.78
CA ASP A 48 18.72 1.96 -11.85
C ASP A 48 19.32 1.55 -10.49
N ALA A 49 20.04 2.48 -9.86
CA ALA A 49 20.61 2.25 -8.53
C ALA A 49 19.50 2.12 -7.46
N GLY A 50 19.45 0.97 -6.80
CA GLY A 50 18.46 0.65 -5.78
C GLY A 50 19.08 0.04 -4.52
N PRO A 51 18.32 -0.11 -3.42
CA PRO A 51 18.85 -0.74 -2.21
C PRO A 51 19.22 -2.21 -2.43
N PHE A 52 18.57 -2.90 -3.37
CA PHE A 52 18.81 -4.31 -3.67
C PHE A 52 19.59 -4.50 -4.98
N GLN A 53 19.65 -3.49 -5.86
CA GLN A 53 20.54 -3.45 -7.03
C GLN A 53 21.76 -2.56 -6.79
N ALA A 54 22.94 -3.18 -6.67
CA ALA A 54 24.23 -2.51 -6.49
C ALA A 54 24.83 -1.92 -7.79
N GLN A 55 24.02 -1.62 -8.81
CA GLN A 55 24.49 -1.04 -10.06
C GLN A 55 24.32 0.47 -10.06
N SER A 56 25.45 1.18 -10.08
CA SER A 56 25.53 2.61 -10.34
C SER A 56 25.54 2.82 -11.85
N GLY A 57 24.35 2.75 -12.48
CA GLY A 57 24.18 3.37 -13.79
C GLY A 57 24.47 4.87 -13.65
N ASP A 58 25.20 5.46 -14.60
CA ASP A 58 25.56 6.89 -14.60
C ASP A 58 24.32 7.81 -14.64
N GLU A 59 23.16 7.28 -15.07
CA GLU A 59 21.91 8.02 -15.20
C GLU A 59 20.71 7.20 -14.68
N ILE A 60 19.85 7.85 -13.89
CA ILE A 60 18.64 7.26 -13.31
C ILE A 60 17.51 7.43 -14.31
N LYS A 61 16.96 6.31 -14.79
CA LYS A 61 15.90 6.29 -15.81
C LYS A 61 14.50 6.42 -15.25
N ASN A 62 14.31 6.12 -13.96
CA ASN A 62 13.00 6.25 -13.31
C ASN A 62 12.43 7.66 -13.47
N GLY A 63 11.17 7.76 -13.90
CA GLY A 63 10.53 9.05 -14.20
C GLY A 63 10.27 9.94 -12.98
N VAL A 64 10.35 9.38 -11.76
CA VAL A 64 10.28 10.13 -10.50
C VAL A 64 11.69 10.51 -9.99
N GLY A 65 12.74 9.94 -10.60
CA GLY A 65 14.14 10.11 -10.20
C GLY A 65 14.60 9.10 -9.15
N ALA A 66 15.69 9.42 -8.45
CA ALA A 66 16.38 8.50 -7.54
C ALA A 66 15.47 7.88 -6.46
N VAL A 67 14.59 8.69 -5.87
CA VAL A 67 13.68 8.21 -4.82
C VAL A 67 12.68 7.20 -5.39
N GLY A 68 12.19 7.43 -6.60
CA GLY A 68 11.28 6.51 -7.29
C GLY A 68 11.95 5.19 -7.61
N ALA A 69 13.17 5.22 -8.15
CA ALA A 69 13.98 4.03 -8.41
C ALA A 69 14.19 3.21 -7.13
N TRP A 70 14.56 3.88 -6.04
CA TRP A 70 14.84 3.23 -4.76
C TRP A 70 13.62 2.54 -4.15
N ILE A 71 12.46 3.21 -4.17
CA ILE A 71 11.20 2.67 -3.68
C ILE A 71 10.70 1.54 -4.57
N ALA A 72 10.78 1.70 -5.90
CA ALA A 72 10.34 0.70 -6.85
C ALA A 72 11.18 -0.58 -6.75
N ASP A 73 12.51 -0.47 -6.66
CA ASP A 73 13.40 -1.62 -6.47
C ASP A 73 13.10 -2.37 -5.17
N LEU A 74 12.88 -1.64 -4.06
CA LEU A 74 12.49 -2.25 -2.79
C LEU A 74 11.17 -3.02 -2.89
N LEU A 75 10.15 -2.40 -3.49
CA LEU A 75 8.82 -2.98 -3.58
C LEU A 75 8.77 -4.17 -4.55
N PHE A 76 9.39 -4.06 -5.73
CA PHE A 76 9.42 -5.16 -6.70
C PHE A 76 10.28 -6.33 -6.23
N THR A 77 11.42 -6.07 -5.59
CA THR A 77 12.24 -7.15 -5.03
C THR A 77 11.51 -7.87 -3.89
N SER A 78 10.77 -7.12 -3.05
CA SER A 78 10.05 -7.69 -1.91
C SER A 78 8.77 -8.43 -2.28
N PHE A 79 7.92 -7.79 -3.10
CA PHE A 79 6.55 -8.21 -3.36
C PHE A 79 6.30 -8.58 -4.82
N GLY A 80 7.17 -8.20 -5.76
CA GLY A 80 6.97 -8.44 -7.19
C GLY A 80 5.78 -7.65 -7.75
N ARG A 81 5.01 -8.25 -8.66
CA ARG A 81 3.84 -7.64 -9.32
C ARG A 81 2.80 -7.06 -8.34
N PRO A 82 2.49 -7.72 -7.21
CA PRO A 82 1.65 -7.14 -6.15
C PRO A 82 2.10 -5.80 -5.56
N ALA A 83 3.30 -5.30 -5.88
CA ALA A 83 3.76 -3.98 -5.45
C ALA A 83 2.78 -2.84 -5.82
N TYR A 84 2.03 -2.98 -6.92
CA TYR A 84 0.99 -2.01 -7.30
C TYR A 84 -0.16 -1.89 -6.28
N LEU A 85 -0.36 -2.88 -5.41
CA LEU A 85 -1.36 -2.81 -4.33
C LEU A 85 -1.05 -1.68 -3.34
N PHE A 86 0.22 -1.30 -3.16
CA PHE A 86 0.59 -0.18 -2.30
C PHE A 86 0.05 1.15 -2.82
N SER A 87 0.07 1.38 -4.14
CA SER A 87 -0.55 2.56 -4.74
C SER A 87 -2.04 2.64 -4.44
N ILE A 88 -2.75 1.51 -4.56
CA ILE A 88 -4.19 1.42 -4.26
C ILE A 88 -4.45 1.68 -2.77
N MET A 89 -3.59 1.16 -1.89
CA MET A 89 -3.70 1.38 -0.44
C MET A 89 -3.55 2.86 -0.08
N ILE A 90 -2.52 3.54 -0.61
CA ILE A 90 -2.28 4.97 -0.35
C ILE A 90 -3.48 5.81 -0.78
N PHE A 91 -4.02 5.54 -1.97
CA PHE A 91 -5.24 6.22 -2.45
C PHE A 91 -6.44 5.93 -1.55
N SER A 92 -6.64 4.67 -1.15
CA SER A 92 -7.75 4.25 -0.29
C SER A 92 -7.70 4.94 1.09
N VAL A 93 -6.51 5.14 1.66
CA VAL A 93 -6.33 5.89 2.91
C VAL A 93 -6.75 7.35 2.73
N GLY A 94 -6.31 8.01 1.66
CA GLY A 94 -6.73 9.37 1.32
C GLY A 94 -8.25 9.49 1.17
N TRP A 95 -8.87 8.54 0.48
CA TRP A 95 -10.31 8.47 0.29
C TRP A 95 -11.09 8.28 1.60
N ILE A 96 -10.61 7.40 2.48
CA ILE A 96 -11.24 7.17 3.79
C ILE A 96 -11.12 8.43 4.67
N LEU A 97 -9.99 9.13 4.62
CA LEU A 97 -9.75 10.34 5.41
C LEU A 97 -10.58 11.53 4.94
N SER A 98 -10.83 11.62 3.63
CA SER A 98 -11.61 12.71 3.03
C SER A 98 -13.12 12.56 3.21
N ARG A 99 -13.60 11.32 3.30
CA ARG A 99 -15.03 11.03 3.43
C ARG A 99 -15.59 11.64 4.72
N GLU A 100 -16.58 12.52 4.59
CA GLU A 100 -17.24 13.14 5.72
C GLU A 100 -17.90 12.09 6.63
N ARG A 101 -17.72 12.24 7.95
CA ARG A 101 -18.35 11.47 9.02
C ARG A 101 -19.89 11.67 9.10
N LYS A 102 -20.59 11.85 7.98
CA LYS A 102 -22.06 12.07 7.96
C LYS A 102 -22.87 10.82 8.34
N LYS A 103 -22.24 9.64 8.37
CA LYS A 103 -22.78 8.43 9.02
C LYS A 103 -21.76 7.94 10.03
N VAL A 104 -21.96 8.32 11.30
CA VAL A 104 -21.15 7.83 12.43
C VAL A 104 -21.56 6.39 12.72
N VAL A 105 -21.11 5.45 11.88
CA VAL A 105 -20.49 4.27 12.46
C VAL A 105 -19.11 4.77 12.80
N ALA A 106 -18.83 4.96 14.08
CA ALA A 106 -17.51 5.36 14.51
C ALA A 106 -16.57 4.26 14.01
N LEU A 107 -15.86 4.51 12.90
CA LEU A 107 -14.79 3.61 12.46
C LEU A 107 -13.86 3.53 13.65
N THR A 108 -14.00 2.42 14.36
CA THR A 108 -13.23 2.13 15.54
C THR A 108 -11.83 1.82 15.06
N LYS A 109 -10.84 1.97 15.93
CA LYS A 109 -9.47 1.55 15.61
C LYS A 109 -9.43 0.09 15.13
N ILE A 110 -10.41 -0.71 15.56
CA ILE A 110 -10.66 -2.10 15.13
C ILE A 110 -11.03 -2.18 13.64
N ASP A 111 -11.95 -1.36 13.13
CA ASP A 111 -12.33 -1.38 11.71
C ASP A 111 -11.15 -1.06 10.79
N PHE A 112 -10.32 -0.10 11.19
CA PHE A 112 -9.10 0.23 10.46
C PHE A 112 -8.09 -0.92 10.53
N GLY A 113 -7.90 -1.50 11.72
CA GLY A 113 -7.03 -2.66 11.92
C GLY A 113 -7.46 -3.86 11.08
N LEU A 114 -8.76 -4.14 10.99
CA LEU A 114 -9.29 -5.24 10.19
C LEU A 114 -9.08 -5.02 8.69
N ARG A 115 -9.28 -3.80 8.19
CA ARG A 115 -8.98 -3.46 6.79
C ARG A 115 -7.50 -3.57 6.47
N PHE A 116 -6.64 -3.13 7.38
CA PHE A 116 -5.20 -3.27 7.22
C PHE A 116 -4.78 -4.74 7.24
N ALA A 117 -5.35 -5.55 8.14
CA ALA A 117 -5.11 -6.99 8.19
C ALA A 117 -5.58 -7.68 6.89
N GLY A 118 -6.76 -7.32 6.38
CA GLY A 118 -7.25 -7.77 5.07
C GLY A 118 -6.27 -7.44 3.96
N PHE A 119 -5.82 -6.18 3.87
CA PHE A 119 -4.81 -5.78 2.89
C PHE A 119 -3.52 -6.60 2.98
N ILE A 120 -2.99 -6.84 4.19
CA ILE A 120 -1.78 -7.66 4.37
C ILE A 120 -2.04 -9.10 3.93
N ALA A 121 -3.20 -9.68 4.24
CA ALA A 121 -3.58 -11.01 3.78
C ALA A 121 -3.69 -11.07 2.25
N THR A 122 -4.34 -10.08 1.62
CA THR A 122 -4.41 -9.96 0.14
C THR A 122 -3.01 -9.81 -0.45
N LEU A 123 -2.14 -9.03 0.17
CA LEU A 123 -0.77 -8.80 -0.30
C LEU A 123 0.05 -10.09 -0.27
N ILE A 124 0.07 -10.80 0.87
CA ILE A 124 0.82 -12.07 1.02
C ILE A 124 0.29 -13.12 0.04
N THR A 125 -1.03 -13.29 -0.03
CA THR A 125 -1.64 -14.26 -0.95
C THR A 125 -1.37 -13.91 -2.40
N SER A 126 -1.45 -12.63 -2.79
CA SER A 126 -1.09 -12.18 -4.14
C SER A 126 0.38 -12.43 -4.46
N CYS A 127 1.29 -12.21 -3.51
CA CYS A 127 2.72 -12.48 -3.69
C CYS A 127 2.97 -13.98 -3.90
N ALA A 128 2.41 -14.82 -3.05
CA ALA A 128 2.58 -16.27 -3.14
C ALA A 128 1.95 -16.84 -4.43
N LEU A 129 0.74 -16.41 -4.79
CA LEU A 129 0.09 -16.81 -6.05
C LEU A 129 0.91 -16.33 -7.24
N SER A 130 1.45 -15.10 -7.17
CA SER A 130 2.25 -14.55 -8.24
C SER A 130 3.57 -15.31 -8.43
N ALA A 131 4.21 -15.74 -7.34
CA ALA A 131 5.43 -16.52 -7.40
C ALA A 131 5.22 -17.93 -7.97
N LEU A 132 4.07 -18.56 -7.72
CA LEU A 132 3.77 -19.91 -8.18
C LEU A 132 3.30 -19.98 -9.65
N HIS A 133 2.59 -18.95 -10.13
CA HIS A 133 1.91 -19.00 -11.43
C HIS A 133 2.48 -18.10 -12.52
N PHE A 134 3.31 -17.10 -12.19
CA PHE A 134 3.84 -16.17 -13.18
C PHE A 134 5.34 -16.32 -13.36
N SER A 135 5.77 -16.20 -14.64
CA SER A 135 7.18 -16.18 -15.00
C SER A 135 7.90 -14.99 -14.34
N PRO A 136 9.13 -15.18 -13.82
CA PRO A 136 9.96 -14.11 -13.26
C PRO A 136 10.48 -13.12 -14.31
N GLU A 137 10.17 -13.29 -15.59
CA GLU A 137 10.54 -12.37 -16.67
C GLU A 137 10.22 -10.91 -16.32
N GLY A 138 11.25 -10.06 -16.35
CA GLY A 138 11.17 -8.63 -16.00
C GLY A 138 11.40 -8.30 -14.53
N PHE A 139 11.63 -9.28 -13.65
CA PHE A 139 11.91 -9.07 -12.23
C PHE A 139 13.22 -9.74 -11.80
N SER A 140 14.00 -9.06 -10.95
CA SER A 140 15.29 -9.55 -10.46
C SER A 140 15.21 -10.81 -9.58
N SER A 141 14.06 -11.08 -8.95
CA SER A 141 13.89 -12.24 -8.04
C SER A 141 12.76 -13.18 -8.47
N SER A 142 11.53 -12.66 -8.53
CA SER A 142 10.33 -13.42 -8.87
C SER A 142 9.20 -12.47 -9.23
N ALA A 143 8.21 -12.97 -9.97
CA ALA A 143 6.95 -12.26 -10.14
C ALA A 143 6.24 -11.97 -8.81
N GLY A 144 6.49 -12.73 -7.73
CA GLY A 144 5.97 -12.49 -6.38
C GLY A 144 6.98 -11.92 -5.37
N GLY A 145 8.16 -11.50 -5.83
CA GLY A 145 9.27 -11.10 -4.96
C GLY A 145 9.78 -12.22 -4.04
N PHE A 146 10.70 -11.88 -3.14
CA PHE A 146 11.24 -12.87 -2.20
C PHE A 146 10.20 -13.37 -1.19
N ILE A 147 9.23 -12.53 -0.80
CA ILE A 147 8.17 -12.90 0.14
C ILE A 147 7.26 -13.95 -0.51
N GLY A 148 6.84 -13.71 -1.75
CA GLY A 148 6.01 -14.62 -2.52
C GLY A 148 6.70 -15.97 -2.74
N GLN A 149 7.99 -15.97 -3.09
CA GLN A 149 8.76 -17.21 -3.21
C GLN A 149 8.82 -17.99 -1.91
N ALA A 150 9.11 -17.33 -0.79
CA ALA A 150 9.21 -17.98 0.51
C ALA A 150 7.89 -18.65 0.92
N PHE A 151 6.77 -17.91 0.83
CA PHE A 151 5.45 -18.44 1.18
C PHE A 151 4.92 -19.46 0.16
N GLY A 152 5.09 -19.18 -1.13
CA GLY A 152 4.65 -20.06 -2.22
C GLY A 152 5.33 -21.42 -2.16
N ASN A 153 6.67 -21.44 -2.09
CA ASN A 153 7.44 -22.68 -2.03
C ASN A 153 7.16 -23.46 -0.74
N TRP A 154 6.97 -22.77 0.38
CA TRP A 154 6.60 -23.42 1.64
C TRP A 154 5.25 -24.14 1.53
N LEU A 155 4.24 -23.47 0.97
CA LEU A 155 2.91 -24.04 0.82
C LEU A 155 2.88 -25.17 -0.23
N GLU A 156 3.59 -25.00 -1.34
CA GLU A 156 3.78 -26.04 -2.34
C GLU A 156 4.45 -27.29 -1.74
N GLY A 157 5.46 -27.11 -0.87
CA GLY A 157 6.11 -28.21 -0.16
C GLY A 157 5.16 -29.00 0.77
N LEU A 158 4.14 -28.35 1.34
CA LEU A 158 3.17 -28.97 2.23
C LEU A 158 2.06 -29.73 1.50
N MET A 159 1.51 -29.16 0.43
CA MET A 159 0.26 -29.63 -0.18
C MET A 159 0.28 -29.71 -1.72
N LYS A 160 1.49 -29.65 -2.33
CA LYS A 160 1.74 -29.57 -3.77
C LYS A 160 1.11 -28.33 -4.42
N LEU A 161 1.47 -28.05 -5.67
CA LEU A 161 1.08 -26.83 -6.39
C LEU A 161 -0.43 -26.61 -6.42
N LEU A 162 -1.22 -27.65 -6.70
CA LEU A 162 -2.68 -27.55 -6.81
C LEU A 162 -3.33 -27.15 -5.48
N GLY A 163 -2.95 -27.82 -4.38
CA GLY A 163 -3.49 -27.55 -3.04
C GLY A 163 -3.11 -26.14 -2.56
N ALA A 164 -1.84 -25.78 -2.74
CA ALA A 164 -1.32 -24.46 -2.39
C ALA A 164 -2.08 -23.35 -3.12
N SER A 165 -2.30 -23.51 -4.43
CA SER A 165 -2.98 -22.52 -5.27
C SER A 165 -4.43 -22.31 -4.86
N ILE A 166 -5.18 -23.38 -4.62
CA ILE A 166 -6.59 -23.29 -4.23
C ILE A 166 -6.73 -22.60 -2.86
N LEU A 167 -5.89 -22.98 -1.89
CA LEU A 167 -5.91 -22.37 -0.56
C LEU A 167 -5.59 -20.88 -0.65
N LEU A 168 -4.50 -20.51 -1.34
CA LEU A 168 -4.09 -19.12 -1.51
C LEU A 168 -5.18 -18.29 -2.23
N PHE A 169 -5.82 -18.86 -3.25
CA PHE A 169 -6.89 -18.19 -3.97
C PHE A 169 -8.13 -17.97 -3.09
N CYS A 170 -8.53 -18.96 -2.29
CA CYS A 170 -9.63 -18.81 -1.33
C CYS A 170 -9.33 -17.73 -0.29
N LEU A 171 -8.11 -17.70 0.26
CA LEU A 171 -7.70 -16.66 1.21
C LEU A 171 -7.69 -15.28 0.55
N TRP A 172 -7.21 -15.18 -0.70
CA TRP A 172 -7.17 -13.93 -1.46
C TRP A 172 -8.55 -13.34 -1.73
N ILE A 173 -9.56 -14.17 -2.01
CA ILE A 173 -10.95 -13.70 -2.17
C ILE A 173 -11.56 -13.29 -0.83
N THR A 174 -11.17 -13.94 0.26
CA THR A 174 -11.75 -13.71 1.59
C THR A 174 -11.22 -12.45 2.27
N SER A 175 -9.96 -12.08 1.97
CA SER A 175 -9.27 -10.90 2.50
C SER A 175 -9.79 -9.58 1.93
#